data_AF-A0A0C3E0X6-F1
#
_entry.id   AF-A0A0C3E0X6-F1
#
_cell.length_a   1.000
_cell.length_b   1.000
_cell.length_c   1.000
_cell.angle_alpha   90.00
_cell.angle_beta   90.00
_cell.angle_gamma   90.00
#
_symmetry.space_group_name_H-M   'P 1'
#
loop_
_entity.id
_entity.type
_entity.pdbx_description
1 polymer ?
#
loop_
_entity_poly.entity_id
_entity_poly.type
_entity_poly.pdbx_seq_one_letter_code
_entity_poly.pdbx_strand_id
1 'polypeptide(L)' 'ILQVIQSLYRLKQSGREWYIEACIGLKDLGFNLYYHDPSIFANPTRSILIRLYINDILILGADPLEVKKVI' A
#
# COMPACT_ATOMS: atom_id res chain seq x y z
N ILE A 1 -13.92 7.33 -21.03
CA ILE A 1 -14.96 7.16 -19.98
C ILE A 1 -14.61 5.87 -19.24
N LEU A 2 -14.24 5.94 -17.95
CA LEU A 2 -13.99 4.74 -17.14
C LEU A 2 -15.32 4.32 -16.49
N GLN A 3 -15.78 3.11 -16.78
CA GLN A 3 -17.06 2.59 -16.32
C GLN A 3 -16.81 1.39 -15.41
N VAL A 4 -17.32 1.44 -14.18
CA VAL A 4 -17.23 0.32 -13.23
C VAL A 4 -18.25 -0.74 -13.64
N ILE A 5 -17.77 -1.88 -14.12
CA ILE A 5 -18.60 -2.99 -14.60
C ILE A 5 -19.22 -3.77 -13.41
N GLN A 6 -18.58 -3.75 -12.24
CA GLN A 6 -19.09 -4.37 -11.02
C GLN A 6 -18.47 -3.71 -9.77
N SER A 7 -19.24 -3.53 -8.70
CA SER A 7 -18.69 -2.99 -7.45
C SER A 7 -17.71 -3.98 -6.83
N LEU A 8 -16.41 -3.66 -6.86
CA LEU A 8 -15.35 -4.43 -6.19
C LEU A 8 -15.79 -4.78 -4.75
N TYR A 9 -16.28 -3.81 -3.99
CA TYR A 9 -16.61 -3.97 -2.56
C TYR A 9 -17.73 -4.98 -2.21
N ARG A 10 -18.52 -5.48 -3.16
CA ARG A 10 -19.61 -6.45 -2.86
C ARG A 10 -19.22 -7.91 -3.08
N LEU A 11 -18.03 -8.17 -3.63
CA LEU A 11 -17.50 -9.52 -3.75
C LEU A 11 -16.71 -9.87 -2.49
N LYS A 12 -17.02 -11.00 -1.83
CA LYS A 12 -16.35 -11.42 -0.59
C LYS A 12 -14.81 -11.52 -0.70
N GLN A 13 -14.28 -11.73 -1.91
CA GLN A 13 -12.84 -11.84 -2.17
C GLN A 13 -12.15 -10.54 -2.60
N SER A 14 -12.90 -9.46 -2.88
CA SER A 14 -12.31 -8.26 -3.47
C SER A 14 -11.28 -7.57 -2.59
N GLY A 15 -11.48 -7.57 -1.27
CA GLY A 15 -10.49 -7.01 -0.33
C GLY A 15 -9.16 -7.76 -0.35
N ARG A 16 -9.18 -9.08 -0.61
CA ARG A 16 -7.95 -9.88 -0.72
C ARG A 16 -7.23 -9.62 -2.02
N GLU A 17 -7.94 -9.64 -3.15
CA GLU A 17 -7.35 -9.34 -4.46
C GLU A 17 -6.76 -7.93 -4.48
N TRP A 18 -7.49 -6.94 -3.95
CA TRP A 18 -6.98 -5.58 -3.81
C TRP A 18 -5.70 -5.50 -2.96
N TYR A 19 -5.65 -6.22 -1.84
CA TYR A 19 -4.46 -6.27 -1.00
C TYR A 19 -3.27 -6.93 -1.71
N ILE A 20 -3.50 -7.99 -2.50
CA ILE A 20 -2.45 -8.67 -3.28
C ILE A 20 -1.88 -7.71 -4.34
N GLU A 21 -2.75 -7.03 -5.09
CA GLU A 21 -2.33 -6.03 -6.08
C GLU A 21 -1.55 -4.87 -5.42
N ALA A 22 -1.99 -4.42 -4.24
CA ALA A 22 -1.28 -3.41 -3.46
C ALA A 22 0.11 -3.89 -3.01
N CYS A 23 0.24 -5.15 -2.57
CA CYS A 23 1.53 -5.74 -2.22
C CYS A 23 2.50 -5.77 -3.40
N ILE A 24 2.00 -6.15 -4.59
CA ILE A 24 2.81 -6.21 -5.82
C ILE A 24 3.28 -4.79 -6.20
N GLY A 25 2.34 -3.82 -6.26
CA GLY A 25 2.68 -2.45 -6.61
C GLY A 25 3.65 -1.78 -5.61
N LEU A 26 3.46 -1.99 -4.30
CA LEU A 26 4.38 -1.48 -3.29
C LEU A 26 5.78 -2.11 -3.39
N LYS A 27 5.85 -3.41 -3.72
CA LYS A 27 7.11 -4.10 -3.97
C LYS A 27 7.85 -3.53 -5.17
N ASP A 28 7.15 -3.23 -6.26
CA ASP A 28 7.74 -2.61 -7.46
C ASP A 28 8.23 -1.18 -7.18
N LEU A 29 7.62 -0.47 -6.23
CA LEU A 29 8.08 0.82 -5.72
C LEU A 29 9.26 0.72 -4.73
N GLY A 30 9.75 -0.49 -4.45
CA GLY A 30 10.88 -0.75 -3.56
C GLY A 30 10.52 -0.84 -2.08
N PHE A 31 9.24 -1.00 -1.75
CA PHE A 31 8.80 -1.26 -0.38
C PHE A 31 8.68 -2.76 -0.13
N ASN A 32 9.35 -3.25 0.90
CA ASN A 32 9.29 -4.65 1.29
C ASN A 32 8.30 -4.87 2.42
N LEU A 33 7.54 -5.96 2.37
CA LEU A 33 6.62 -6.34 3.44
C LEU A 33 7.40 -6.60 4.74
N TYR A 34 6.87 -6.10 5.85
CA TYR A 34 7.44 -6.33 7.16
C TYR A 34 7.07 -7.73 7.67
N TYR A 35 8.07 -8.49 8.14
CA TYR A 35 7.89 -9.89 8.50
C TYR A 35 6.85 -10.10 9.63
N HIS A 36 6.83 -9.20 10.61
CA HIS A 36 5.97 -9.34 11.79
C HIS A 36 4.56 -8.78 11.59
N ASP A 37 4.34 -7.92 10.60
CA ASP A 37 3.03 -7.30 10.34
C ASP A 37 2.79 -7.19 8.82
N PRO A 38 1.87 -8.00 8.25
CA PRO A 38 1.57 -7.96 6.83
C PRO A 38 0.81 -6.68 6.40
N SER A 39 0.47 -5.78 7.32
CA SER A 39 -0.05 -4.46 6.94
C SER A 39 1.06 -3.42 6.74
N ILE A 40 2.30 -3.72 7.11
CA ILE A 40 3.41 -2.76 7.13
C ILE A 40 4.40 -3.07 6.00
N PHE A 41 4.83 -2.01 5.31
CA PHE A 41 5.83 -2.05 4.26
C PHE A 41 6.94 -1.03 4.58
N ALA A 42 8.17 -1.40 4.29
CA ALA A 42 9.34 -0.57 4.59
C ALA A 42 10.21 -0.36 3.35
N ASN A 43 10.60 0.89 3.12
CA ASN A 43 11.67 1.21 2.19
C ASN A 43 12.90 1.67 2.99
N PRO A 44 13.90 0.79 3.19
CA PRO A 44 15.07 1.11 4.02
C PRO A 44 15.95 2.19 3.39
N THR A 45 15.96 2.33 2.06
CA THR A 45 16.74 3.37 1.36
C THR A 45 16.18 4.76 1.63
N ARG A 46 14.84 4.90 1.64
CA ARG A 46 14.17 6.19 1.89
C ARG A 46 13.83 6.41 3.36
N SER A 47 14.03 5.40 4.22
CA SER A 47 13.58 5.41 5.63
C SER A 47 12.09 5.75 5.78
N ILE A 48 11.26 5.17 4.90
CA ILE A 48 9.80 5.34 4.88
C ILE A 48 9.13 4.03 5.26
N LEU A 49 8.12 4.12 6.12
CA LEU A 49 7.19 3.05 6.45
C LEU A 49 5.81 3.39 5.90
N ILE A 50 5.15 2.40 5.31
CA ILE A 50 3.76 2.48 4.86
C ILE A 50 2.96 1.45 5.62
N ARG A 51 1.81 1.84 6.17
CA ARG A 51 0.84 0.91 6.74
C ARG A 51 -0.46 0.97 5.95
N LEU A 52 -0.91 -0.20 5.48
CA LEU A 52 -2.09 -0.37 4.67
C LEU A 52 -3.25 -0.90 5.53
N TYR A 53 -4.34 -0.16 5.63
CA TYR A 53 -5.53 -0.57 6.37
C TYR A 53 -6.80 -0.39 5.53
N ILE A 54 -7.13 -1.41 4.74
CA ILE A 54 -8.31 -1.45 3.86
C ILE A 54 -8.36 -0.25 2.89
N ASN A 55 -8.99 0.86 3.27
CA ASN A 55 -9.11 2.04 2.41
C ASN A 55 -8.12 3.15 2.80
N ASP A 56 -7.44 3.01 3.93
CA ASP A 56 -6.55 4.02 4.47
C ASP A 56 -5.09 3.58 4.31
N ILE A 57 -4.24 4.53 3.90
CA ILE A 57 -2.80 4.34 3.81
C ILE A 57 -2.14 5.36 4.73
N LEU A 58 -1.40 4.87 5.72
CA LEU A 58 -0.57 5.69 6.59
C LEU A 58 0.86 5.67 6.08
N ILE A 59 1.43 6.83 5.80
CA ILE A 59 2.83 6.98 5.38
C ILE A 59 3.59 7.68 6.52
N LEU A 60 4.67 7.05 6.98
CA LEU A 60 5.53 7.53 8.04
C LEU A 60 6.95 7.65 7.50
N GLY A 61 7.61 8.76 7.77
CA GLY A 61 9.01 8.98 7.43
C GLY A 61 9.61 10.04 8.32
N ALA A 62 10.92 9.95 8.57
CA ALA A 62 11.63 10.92 9.39
C ALA A 62 11.84 12.26 8.66
N ASP A 63 11.99 12.21 7.33
CA ASP A 63 12.15 13.40 6.49
C ASP A 63 10.82 13.75 5.78
N PRO A 64 10.22 14.91 6.09
CA PRO A 64 9.01 15.39 5.40
C PRO A 64 9.16 15.53 3.88
N LEU A 65 10.37 15.81 3.38
CA LEU A 65 10.62 15.90 1.94
C LEU A 65 10.54 14.54 1.26
N GLU A 66 11.06 13.49 1.90
CA GLU A 66 10.96 12.11 1.41
C GLU A 66 9.51 11.61 1.45
N VAL A 67 8.77 11.93 2.51
CA VAL A 67 7.33 11.63 2.60
C VAL A 67 6.56 12.31 1.46
N LYS A 68 6.87 13.57 1.15
CA LYS A 68 6.23 14.32 0.07
C LYS A 68 6.55 13.78 -1.33
N LYS A 69 7.62 13.00 -1.51
CA LYS A 69 7.93 12.36 -2.81
C LYS A 69 7.09 11.11 -3.07
N VAL A 70 6.48 10.54 -2.03
CA VAL A 70 5.64 9.34 -2.13
C VAL A 70 4.17 9.69 -2.39
N ILE A 71 3.73 10.89 -1.98
CA ILE A 71 2.38 11.44 -2.19
C ILE A 71 2.35 12.23 -3.50
#